data_AF-A0A1A0N0X2-F1
#
_entry.id   AF-A0A1A0N0X2-F1
#
_cell.length_a   1.000
_cell.length_b   1.000
_cell.length_c   1.000
_cell.angle_alpha   90.00
_cell.angle_beta   90.00
_cell.angle_gamma   90.00
#
_symmetry.space_group_name_H-M   'P 1'
#
loop_
_entity.id
_entity.type
_entity.pdbx_description
1 polymer ?
#
loop_
_entity_poly.entity_id
_entity_poly.type
_entity_poly.pdbx_seq_one_letter_code
_entity_poly.pdbx_strand_id
1 'polypeptide(L)'
;MSQTIHHRLHVLEAADWKDGVITLLEPQSPYRPWRYAFGESRPGDCVLLVLGTDPMSVLTVLGRIDHEGGFGGALVGGTPRFLASLVDLTTLAMMLDLSDPFETWRFDDDDAEQLILALHESRVRGDIHYRWGRSSVVAARNLLSFNGKCDSCGQEIDLTDADARDAIHVHTVDPLQRPAVPSPIRMSSNGTSRQTYRGWLRHSADDWPAVLCRRCWDRMRNGNYRSFIDFQFAQNPGCSRCGSQRTQVIRYGMVMSPDDWAPWLDMGGCCVKDKKWHCEPCGHEWY
;
A
#
# COMPACT_ATOMS: atom_id res chain seq x y z
N MET A 1 -44.28 -1.20 8.33
CA MET A 1 -43.33 -0.36 9.07
C MET A 1 -41.98 -1.05 9.01
N SER A 2 -41.12 -0.65 8.08
CA SER A 2 -39.80 -1.27 7.89
C SER A 2 -38.82 -0.60 8.85
N GLN A 3 -38.21 -1.38 9.74
CA GLN A 3 -37.11 -0.91 10.58
C GLN A 3 -35.94 -0.54 9.68
N THR A 4 -35.68 0.74 9.51
CA THR A 4 -34.39 1.24 9.05
C THR A 4 -33.37 0.89 10.13
N ILE A 5 -32.44 0.00 9.81
CA ILE A 5 -31.29 -0.27 10.68
C ILE A 5 -30.46 1.01 10.65
N HIS A 6 -30.63 1.88 11.64
CA HIS A 6 -29.75 3.04 11.84
C HIS A 6 -28.36 2.49 12.16
N HIS A 7 -27.52 2.37 11.14
CA HIS A 7 -26.12 2.01 11.33
C HIS A 7 -25.45 3.17 12.05
N ARG A 8 -25.24 3.04 13.36
CA ARG A 8 -24.41 3.99 14.11
C ARG A 8 -23.00 3.92 13.54
N LEU A 9 -22.52 5.06 13.07
CA LEU A 9 -21.14 5.22 12.63
C LEU A 9 -20.29 5.66 13.81
N HIS A 10 -19.27 4.89 14.12
CA HIS A 10 -18.28 5.21 15.13
C HIS A 10 -16.96 5.59 14.47
N VAL A 11 -16.18 6.45 15.12
CA VAL A 11 -14.82 6.74 14.69
C VAL A 11 -13.81 6.15 15.66
N LEU A 12 -12.87 5.39 15.10
CA LEU A 12 -11.66 4.94 15.78
C LEU A 12 -10.46 5.63 15.17
N GLU A 13 -9.75 6.39 16.00
CA GLU A 13 -8.56 7.13 15.62
C GLU A 13 -7.31 6.48 16.21
N ALA A 14 -6.33 6.20 15.36
CA ALA A 14 -4.97 5.89 15.78
C ALA A 14 -4.09 7.13 15.56
N ALA A 15 -3.74 7.83 16.65
CA ALA A 15 -2.90 9.03 16.58
C ALA A 15 -1.55 8.77 15.92
N ASP A 16 -1.01 7.56 16.10
CA ASP A 16 0.14 7.08 15.34
C ASP A 16 -0.30 6.13 14.23
N TRP A 17 -0.17 6.58 12.99
CA TRP A 17 -0.59 5.79 11.83
C TRP A 17 0.10 4.43 11.76
N LYS A 18 1.36 4.33 12.19
CA LYS A 18 2.16 3.11 12.01
C LYS A 18 1.68 2.02 12.95
N ASP A 19 1.42 2.36 14.20
CA ASP A 19 0.83 1.43 15.18
C ASP A 19 -0.59 1.03 14.73
N GLY A 20 -1.38 2.00 14.24
CA GLY A 20 -2.69 1.73 13.65
C GLY A 20 -2.63 0.68 12.55
N VAL A 21 -1.78 0.89 11.54
CA VAL A 21 -1.60 -0.08 10.44
C VAL A 21 -1.10 -1.43 10.94
N ILE A 22 -0.14 -1.47 11.88
CA ILE A 22 0.35 -2.75 12.43
C ILE A 22 -0.80 -3.54 13.06
N THR A 23 -1.66 -2.92 13.86
CA THR A 23 -2.81 -3.63 14.46
C THR A 23 -3.87 -4.07 13.45
N LEU A 24 -3.97 -3.43 12.29
CA LEU A 24 -4.83 -3.89 11.19
C LEU A 24 -4.25 -5.12 10.50
N LEU A 25 -2.93 -5.15 10.30
CA LEU A 25 -2.21 -6.24 9.66
C LEU A 25 -2.11 -7.46 10.60
N GLU A 26 -1.83 -7.21 11.88
CA GLU A 26 -1.65 -8.20 12.93
C GLU A 26 -2.49 -7.83 14.17
N PRO A 27 -3.76 -8.28 14.26
CA PRO A 27 -4.63 -7.99 15.39
C PRO A 27 -4.12 -8.49 16.74
N GLN A 28 -3.24 -9.50 16.76
CA GLN A 28 -2.64 -10.01 18.00
C GLN A 28 -1.44 -9.18 18.48
N SER A 29 -1.03 -8.17 17.69
CA SER A 29 0.04 -7.26 18.08
C SER A 29 -0.25 -6.59 19.43
N PRO A 30 0.76 -6.29 20.27
CA PRO A 30 0.56 -5.67 21.58
C PRO A 30 0.14 -4.20 21.51
N TYR A 31 0.26 -3.55 20.34
CA TYR A 31 -0.14 -2.16 20.18
C TYR A 31 -1.65 -1.96 20.39
N ARG A 32 -2.03 -0.89 21.10
CA ARG A 32 -3.43 -0.49 21.31
C ARG A 32 -3.63 0.98 20.93
N PRO A 33 -3.51 1.31 19.63
CA PRO A 33 -3.47 2.70 19.17
C PRO A 33 -4.87 3.32 19.05
N TRP A 34 -5.91 2.50 18.93
CA TRP A 34 -7.28 2.94 18.66
C TRP A 34 -7.88 3.63 19.87
N ARG A 35 -8.19 4.92 19.68
CA ARG A 35 -8.96 5.75 20.58
C ARG A 35 -10.32 6.03 19.96
N TYR A 36 -11.30 6.29 20.80
CA TYR A 36 -12.69 6.36 20.39
C TYR A 36 -13.22 7.79 20.44
N ALA A 37 -14.06 8.14 19.45
CA ALA A 37 -14.95 9.30 19.53
C ALA A 37 -16.38 8.86 19.88
N PHE A 38 -16.75 9.07 21.15
CA PHE A 38 -18.07 9.14 21.80
C PHE A 38 -19.22 8.13 21.48
N GLY A 39 -19.86 7.59 22.53
CA GLY A 39 -21.08 6.77 22.46
C GLY A 39 -21.00 5.37 23.11
N GLU A 40 -22.17 4.74 23.33
CA GLU A 40 -22.29 3.31 23.60
C GLU A 40 -22.25 2.54 22.27
N SER A 41 -21.30 1.62 22.13
CA SER A 41 -21.16 0.74 20.96
C SER A 41 -21.97 -0.54 21.07
N ARG A 42 -22.46 -1.05 19.95
CA ARG A 42 -23.11 -2.36 19.86
C ARG A 42 -22.42 -3.24 18.81
N PRO A 43 -22.41 -4.56 19.01
CA PRO A 43 -22.00 -5.49 17.97
C PRO A 43 -22.73 -5.23 16.64
N GLY A 44 -21.97 -5.14 15.56
CA GLY A 44 -22.47 -4.89 14.21
C GLY A 44 -22.46 -3.42 13.75
N ASP A 45 -22.26 -2.47 14.67
CA ASP A 45 -22.13 -1.04 14.33
C ASP A 45 -20.95 -0.79 13.39
N CYS A 46 -21.08 0.22 12.53
CA CYS A 46 -20.07 0.56 11.52
C CYS A 46 -18.96 1.41 12.15
N VAL A 47 -17.73 1.17 11.72
CA VAL A 47 -16.55 1.88 12.23
C VAL A 47 -15.77 2.52 11.09
N LEU A 48 -15.57 3.83 11.20
CA LEU A 48 -14.60 4.59 10.44
C LEU A 48 -13.24 4.50 11.12
N LEU A 49 -12.24 4.02 10.39
CA LEU A 49 -10.86 3.92 10.90
C LEU A 49 -10.06 5.10 10.36
N VAL A 50 -9.53 5.90 11.29
CA VAL A 50 -8.73 7.10 11.02
C VAL A 50 -7.31 6.88 11.51
N LEU A 51 -6.35 7.24 10.67
CA LEU A 51 -4.93 7.22 10.97
C LEU A 51 -4.41 8.65 11.06
N GLY A 52 -3.64 8.94 12.12
CA GLY A 52 -2.89 10.18 12.34
C GLY A 52 -1.68 10.28 11.41
N THR A 53 -1.94 10.20 10.11
CA THR A 53 -1.02 10.58 9.05
C THR A 53 -1.02 12.11 8.88
N ASP A 54 -0.15 12.61 8.00
CA ASP A 54 -0.03 14.01 7.62
C ASP A 54 -0.14 14.11 6.09
N PRO A 55 -1.30 14.58 5.57
CA PRO A 55 -2.51 14.93 6.32
C PRO A 55 -3.22 13.67 6.89
N MET A 56 -4.10 13.85 7.88
CA MET A 56 -4.87 12.75 8.49
C MET A 56 -5.64 11.97 7.42
N SER A 57 -5.76 10.66 7.58
CA SER A 57 -6.34 9.81 6.54
C SER A 57 -7.31 8.77 7.08
N VAL A 58 -8.28 8.43 6.24
CA VAL A 58 -9.33 7.46 6.49
C VAL A 58 -9.09 6.21 5.67
N LEU A 59 -9.33 5.04 6.25
CA LEU A 59 -9.37 3.80 5.48
C LEU A 59 -10.54 3.80 4.49
N THR A 60 -10.28 3.36 3.26
CA THR A 60 -11.32 3.21 2.22
C THR A 60 -12.25 2.01 2.46
N VAL A 61 -12.20 1.41 3.65
CA VAL A 61 -12.99 0.27 4.08
C VAL A 61 -13.52 0.53 5.49
N LEU A 62 -14.75 0.11 5.74
CA LEU A 62 -15.38 0.22 7.05
C LEU A 62 -15.06 -1.02 7.90
N GLY A 63 -14.77 -0.77 9.17
CA GLY A 63 -14.77 -1.81 10.20
C GLY A 63 -16.19 -2.09 10.71
N ARG A 64 -16.33 -3.20 11.43
CA ARG A 64 -17.51 -3.51 12.24
C ARG A 64 -17.10 -3.87 13.65
N ILE A 65 -17.88 -3.42 14.64
CA ILE A 65 -17.70 -3.82 16.03
C ILE A 65 -18.10 -5.28 16.18
N ASP A 66 -17.24 -6.10 16.77
CA ASP A 66 -17.51 -7.52 16.98
C ASP A 66 -18.48 -7.78 18.14
N HIS A 67 -18.75 -9.07 18.38
CA HIS A 67 -19.64 -9.56 19.43
C HIS A 67 -19.05 -9.48 20.84
N GLU A 68 -17.74 -9.27 20.97
CA GLU A 68 -17.11 -9.02 22.26
C GLU A 68 -17.32 -7.57 22.72
N GLY A 69 -17.78 -6.69 21.82
CA GLY A 69 -18.28 -5.35 22.16
C GLY A 69 -17.20 -4.38 22.66
N GLY A 70 -15.93 -4.81 22.65
CA GLY A 70 -14.78 -4.03 23.04
C GLY A 70 -14.08 -3.40 21.85
N PHE A 71 -13.55 -2.19 22.03
CA PHE A 71 -12.93 -1.37 20.97
C PHE A 71 -11.67 -1.99 20.31
N GLY A 72 -11.09 -3.03 20.93
CA GLY A 72 -10.01 -3.83 20.31
C GLY A 72 -10.50 -4.86 19.29
N GLY A 73 -11.81 -5.05 19.17
CA GLY A 73 -12.48 -6.03 18.32
C GLY A 73 -13.08 -5.47 17.02
N ALA A 74 -12.76 -4.23 16.64
CA ALA A 74 -13.19 -3.69 15.36
C ALA A 74 -12.50 -4.46 14.22
N LEU A 75 -13.25 -5.33 13.54
CA LEU A 75 -12.75 -6.11 12.43
C LEU A 75 -13.08 -5.41 11.11
N VAL A 76 -12.08 -5.25 10.23
CA VAL A 76 -12.33 -4.95 8.83
C VAL A 76 -13.01 -6.19 8.22
N GLY A 77 -14.34 -6.18 8.22
CA GLY A 77 -15.14 -7.35 7.85
C GLY A 77 -15.04 -7.67 6.37
N GLY A 78 -14.74 -8.93 6.03
CA GLY A 78 -14.99 -9.55 4.72
C GLY A 78 -14.21 -9.02 3.51
N THR A 79 -13.53 -7.89 3.62
CA THR A 79 -12.71 -7.33 2.53
C THR A 79 -11.27 -7.74 2.74
N PRO A 80 -10.59 -8.32 1.74
CA PRO A 80 -9.19 -8.67 1.89
C PRO A 80 -8.37 -7.42 2.24
N ARG A 81 -7.57 -7.48 3.31
CA ARG A 81 -6.82 -6.33 3.86
C ARG A 81 -5.94 -5.63 2.82
N PHE A 82 -5.45 -6.38 1.83
CA PHE A 82 -4.68 -5.88 0.69
C PHE A 82 -5.47 -4.99 -0.30
N LEU A 83 -6.79 -4.89 -0.17
CA LEU A 83 -7.62 -3.95 -0.94
C LEU A 83 -7.88 -2.63 -0.22
N ALA A 84 -7.62 -2.55 1.08
CA ALA A 84 -7.76 -1.32 1.84
C ALA A 84 -6.73 -0.29 1.35
N SER A 85 -7.19 0.93 1.09
CA SER A 85 -6.36 2.07 0.81
C SER A 85 -6.68 3.18 1.81
N LEU A 86 -6.07 4.34 1.61
CA LEU A 86 -6.29 5.53 2.43
C LEU A 86 -6.74 6.69 1.56
N VAL A 87 -7.63 7.52 2.08
CA VAL A 87 -7.99 8.82 1.52
C VAL A 87 -7.70 9.90 2.56
N ASP A 88 -7.20 11.04 2.12
CA ASP A 88 -7.06 12.20 3.00
C ASP A 88 -8.43 12.63 3.54
N LEU A 89 -8.50 12.89 4.84
CA LEU A 89 -9.72 13.23 5.58
C LEU A 89 -10.37 14.49 5.01
N THR A 90 -9.56 15.51 4.70
CA THR A 90 -10.02 16.79 4.16
C THR A 90 -10.63 16.60 2.78
N THR A 91 -9.94 15.85 1.91
CA THR A 91 -10.42 15.50 0.57
C THR A 91 -11.74 14.74 0.64
N LEU A 92 -11.88 13.79 1.58
CA LEU A 92 -13.13 13.06 1.78
C LEU A 92 -14.25 14.00 2.23
N ALA A 93 -13.98 14.88 3.21
CA ALA A 93 -14.94 15.88 3.68
C ALA A 93 -15.44 16.76 2.52
N MET A 94 -14.52 17.28 1.72
CA MET A 94 -14.83 18.13 0.57
C MET A 94 -15.61 17.40 -0.53
N MET A 95 -15.29 16.13 -0.78
CA MET A 95 -15.98 15.33 -1.80
C MET A 95 -17.42 15.00 -1.41
N LEU A 96 -17.69 14.89 -0.11
CA LEU A 96 -19.00 14.57 0.45
C LEU A 96 -19.75 15.81 0.95
N ASP A 97 -19.18 17.01 0.78
CA ASP A 97 -19.73 18.28 1.26
C ASP A 97 -20.10 18.25 2.76
N LEU A 98 -19.31 17.53 3.56
CA LEU A 98 -19.58 17.37 4.99
C LEU A 98 -19.17 18.63 5.74
N SER A 99 -20.12 19.18 6.51
CA SER A 99 -19.89 20.38 7.31
C SER A 99 -19.30 20.01 8.67
N ASP A 100 -18.00 20.26 8.86
CA ASP A 100 -17.33 20.19 10.17
C ASP A 100 -17.30 18.82 10.91
N PRO A 101 -17.40 17.64 10.26
CA PRO A 101 -17.58 16.38 10.99
C PRO A 101 -16.33 15.94 11.76
N PHE A 102 -15.16 16.46 11.39
CA PHE A 102 -13.86 15.99 11.89
C PHE A 102 -13.26 16.88 12.99
N GLU A 103 -13.81 18.06 13.25
CA GLU A 103 -13.47 18.81 14.47
C GLU A 103 -14.18 18.22 15.70
N THR A 104 -15.43 17.78 15.51
CA THR A 104 -16.28 17.26 16.60
C THR A 104 -16.39 15.75 16.63
N TRP A 105 -15.89 15.05 15.60
CA TRP A 105 -16.03 13.60 15.38
C TRP A 105 -17.47 13.10 15.50
N ARG A 106 -18.42 13.94 15.06
CA ARG A 106 -19.85 13.68 15.13
C ARG A 106 -20.44 13.81 13.73
N PHE A 107 -21.19 12.79 13.36
CA PHE A 107 -21.97 12.75 12.13
C PHE A 107 -23.44 12.70 12.54
N ASP A 108 -24.27 13.50 11.88
CA ASP A 108 -25.70 13.22 11.91
C ASP A 108 -26.02 11.97 11.06
N ASP A 109 -27.28 11.54 11.09
CA ASP A 109 -27.69 10.30 10.42
C ASP A 109 -27.48 10.37 8.89
N ASP A 110 -27.65 11.55 8.28
CA ASP A 110 -27.53 11.76 6.84
C ASP A 110 -26.04 11.75 6.41
N ASP A 111 -25.18 12.47 7.14
CA ASP A 111 -23.73 12.50 6.92
C ASP A 111 -23.11 11.11 7.13
N ALA A 112 -23.57 10.39 8.16
CA ALA A 112 -23.12 9.02 8.43
C ALA A 112 -23.50 8.07 7.30
N GLU A 113 -24.73 8.15 6.77
CA GLU A 113 -25.18 7.33 5.65
C GLU A 113 -24.38 7.64 4.37
N GLN A 114 -24.17 8.92 4.05
CA GLN A 114 -23.38 9.31 2.88
C GLN A 114 -21.94 8.79 2.97
N LEU A 115 -21.30 8.91 4.13
CA LEU A 115 -19.95 8.45 4.33
C LEU A 115 -19.85 6.92 4.24
N ILE A 116 -20.80 6.20 4.82
CA ILE A 116 -20.88 4.74 4.73
C ILE A 116 -21.01 4.31 3.26
N LEU A 117 -21.93 4.90 2.50
CA LEU A 117 -22.14 4.60 1.08
C LEU A 117 -20.90 4.91 0.24
N ALA A 118 -20.29 6.08 0.43
CA ALA A 118 -19.12 6.51 -0.32
C ALA A 118 -17.93 5.56 -0.13
N LEU A 119 -17.69 5.09 1.09
CA LEU A 119 -16.63 4.14 1.38
C LEU A 119 -16.98 2.72 0.90
N HIS A 120 -18.24 2.30 1.06
CA HIS A 120 -18.69 0.98 0.59
C HIS A 120 -18.61 0.83 -0.93
N GLU A 121 -18.95 1.89 -1.68
CA GLU A 121 -18.93 1.90 -3.14
C GLU A 121 -17.56 2.29 -3.72
N SER A 122 -16.60 2.67 -2.88
CA SER A 122 -15.28 3.12 -3.31
C SER A 122 -14.56 2.07 -4.14
N ARG A 123 -14.16 2.47 -5.35
CA ARG A 123 -13.31 1.67 -6.24
C ARG A 123 -11.82 1.87 -5.97
N VAL A 124 -11.46 2.72 -5.01
CA VAL A 124 -10.06 2.96 -4.64
C VAL A 124 -9.54 1.77 -3.84
N ARG A 125 -9.05 0.78 -4.58
CA ARG A 125 -8.28 -0.35 -4.08
C ARG A 125 -6.81 0.03 -4.17
N GLY A 126 -5.95 -0.47 -3.27
CA GLY A 126 -4.53 -0.10 -3.13
C GLY A 126 -3.64 -0.34 -4.37
N ASP A 127 -3.95 0.31 -5.50
CA ASP A 127 -3.21 0.25 -6.76
C ASP A 127 -1.79 0.79 -6.54
N ILE A 128 -0.84 0.22 -7.28
CA ILE A 128 0.58 0.47 -7.15
C ILE A 128 0.87 1.98 -7.26
N HIS A 129 0.14 2.72 -8.10
CA HIS A 129 0.33 4.15 -8.32
C HIS A 129 0.19 5.01 -7.05
N TYR A 130 -0.59 4.57 -6.06
CA TYR A 130 -0.77 5.31 -4.81
C TYR A 130 0.36 5.11 -3.80
N ARG A 131 1.37 4.31 -4.17
CA ARG A 131 2.55 3.97 -3.35
C ARG A 131 3.72 4.93 -3.52
N TRP A 132 3.68 5.83 -4.52
CA TRP A 132 4.69 6.86 -4.73
C TRP A 132 4.31 8.18 -4.04
N GLY A 133 5.31 8.86 -3.48
CA GLY A 133 5.19 10.05 -2.64
C GLY A 133 5.89 9.88 -1.30
N ARG A 134 6.21 11.01 -0.63
CA ARG A 134 6.94 11.04 0.65
C ARG A 134 6.06 11.29 1.88
N SER A 135 4.74 11.44 1.72
CA SER A 135 3.84 11.67 2.85
C SER A 135 3.67 10.41 3.70
N SER A 136 3.29 10.60 4.97
CA SER A 136 2.96 9.47 5.85
C SER A 136 1.71 8.71 5.40
N VAL A 137 0.79 9.35 4.66
CA VAL A 137 -0.32 8.65 3.97
C VAL A 137 0.22 7.61 2.98
N VAL A 138 1.24 7.99 2.19
CA VAL A 138 1.86 7.06 1.24
C VAL A 138 2.65 5.97 1.97
N ALA A 139 3.35 6.31 3.05
CA ALA A 139 4.01 5.32 3.89
C ALA A 139 3.02 4.29 4.48
N ALA A 140 1.87 4.77 4.96
CA ALA A 140 0.79 3.94 5.47
C ALA A 140 0.17 3.04 4.40
N ARG A 141 -0.07 3.56 3.19
CA ARG A 141 -0.54 2.74 2.04
C ARG A 141 0.46 1.65 1.68
N ASN A 142 1.75 1.98 1.65
CA ASN A 142 2.82 1.01 1.40
C ASN A 142 2.83 -0.11 2.44
N LEU A 143 2.67 0.25 3.72
CA LEU A 143 2.59 -0.74 4.79
C LEU A 143 1.29 -1.54 4.74
N LEU A 144 0.14 -0.96 4.39
CA LEU A 144 -1.12 -1.71 4.21
C LEU A 144 -1.03 -2.74 3.07
N SER A 145 -0.21 -2.48 2.05
CA SER A 145 0.09 -3.43 0.96
C SER A 145 1.15 -4.48 1.35
N PHE A 146 1.68 -4.43 2.57
CA PHE A 146 2.65 -5.40 3.07
C PHE A 146 2.03 -6.79 3.14
N ASN A 147 2.74 -7.78 2.60
CA ASN A 147 2.28 -9.17 2.53
C ASN A 147 2.87 -10.07 3.62
N GLY A 148 3.45 -9.49 4.68
CA GLY A 148 4.15 -10.22 5.74
C GLY A 148 5.65 -10.42 5.48
N LYS A 149 6.18 -10.09 4.30
CA LYS A 149 7.59 -10.36 3.92
C LYS A 149 8.36 -9.12 3.50
N CYS A 150 9.61 -9.04 3.92
CA CYS A 150 10.55 -8.01 3.48
C CYS A 150 10.71 -8.02 1.97
N ASP A 151 10.50 -6.88 1.31
CA ASP A 151 10.59 -6.74 -0.15
C ASP A 151 12.00 -7.01 -0.70
N SER A 152 13.03 -6.98 0.16
CA SER A 152 14.41 -7.29 -0.21
C SER A 152 14.78 -8.75 -0.02
N CYS A 153 14.78 -9.25 1.22
CA CYS A 153 15.27 -10.59 1.51
C CYS A 153 14.19 -11.68 1.47
N GLY A 154 12.92 -11.30 1.33
CA GLY A 154 11.78 -12.23 1.32
C GLY A 154 11.51 -12.93 2.66
N GLN A 155 12.24 -12.59 3.71
CA GLN A 155 12.00 -13.11 5.06
C GLN A 155 10.74 -12.49 5.65
N GLU A 156 10.00 -13.29 6.41
CA GLU A 156 8.84 -12.81 7.17
C GLU A 156 9.29 -11.79 8.22
N ILE A 157 8.47 -10.75 8.41
CA ILE A 157 8.67 -9.76 9.47
C ILE A 157 7.58 -10.01 10.50
N ASP A 158 7.99 -10.39 11.71
CA ASP A 158 7.07 -10.59 12.81
C ASP A 158 6.51 -9.25 13.28
N LEU A 159 5.18 -9.16 13.36
CA LEU A 159 4.44 -7.99 13.83
C LEU A 159 3.80 -8.20 15.21
N THR A 160 4.01 -9.37 15.82
CA THR A 160 3.47 -9.74 17.13
C THR A 160 4.32 -9.26 18.30
N ASP A 161 5.57 -8.88 18.05
CA ASP A 161 6.49 -8.40 19.08
C ASP A 161 6.27 -6.93 19.46
N ALA A 162 6.67 -6.56 20.68
CA ALA A 162 6.55 -5.19 21.19
C ALA A 162 7.43 -4.17 20.45
N ASP A 163 8.48 -4.61 19.75
CA ASP A 163 9.35 -3.77 18.93
C ASP A 163 9.05 -3.90 17.41
N ALA A 164 7.92 -4.50 17.03
CA ALA A 164 7.52 -4.68 15.64
C ALA A 164 7.56 -3.38 14.83
N ARG A 165 7.17 -2.26 15.45
CA ARG A 165 7.28 -0.92 14.86
C ARG A 165 8.71 -0.58 14.42
N ASP A 166 9.71 -0.95 15.20
CA ASP A 166 11.12 -0.69 14.91
C ASP A 166 11.74 -1.79 14.04
N ALA A 167 11.07 -2.94 13.91
CA ALA A 167 11.52 -4.06 13.07
C ALA A 167 11.16 -3.85 11.59
N ILE A 168 10.15 -3.02 11.30
CA ILE A 168 9.63 -2.75 9.95
C ILE A 168 9.91 -1.32 9.51
N HIS A 169 10.44 -1.15 8.30
CA HIS A 169 10.77 0.16 7.73
C HIS A 169 10.10 0.35 6.38
N VAL A 170 9.45 1.49 6.19
CA VAL A 170 8.82 1.85 4.92
C VAL A 170 9.74 2.79 4.17
N HIS A 171 10.19 2.36 2.98
CA HIS A 171 10.92 3.18 2.03
C HIS A 171 9.92 3.88 1.11
N THR A 172 9.80 5.19 1.27
CA THR A 172 8.99 6.06 0.41
C THR A 172 9.86 6.69 -0.66
N VAL A 173 9.26 6.99 -1.80
CA VAL A 173 9.97 7.48 -3.00
C VAL A 173 9.26 8.67 -3.59
N ASP A 174 9.95 9.48 -4.39
CA ASP A 174 9.35 10.64 -5.03
C ASP A 174 8.21 10.24 -5.97
N PRO A 175 7.17 11.08 -6.14
CA PRO A 175 6.13 10.85 -7.14
C PRO A 175 6.74 10.59 -8.51
N LEU A 176 6.19 9.60 -9.22
CA LEU A 176 6.57 9.33 -10.60
C LEU A 176 6.36 10.60 -11.42
N GLN A 177 7.38 11.00 -12.18
CA GLN A 177 7.24 12.13 -13.08
C GLN A 177 6.13 11.83 -14.08
N ARG A 178 5.26 12.79 -14.37
CA ARG A 178 4.26 12.58 -15.40
C ARG A 178 4.98 12.55 -16.75
N PRO A 179 4.78 11.52 -17.60
CA PRO A 179 5.33 11.55 -18.95
C PRO A 179 4.78 12.78 -19.68
N ALA A 180 5.59 13.37 -20.58
CA ALA A 180 5.11 14.45 -21.43
C ALA A 180 3.81 14.00 -22.11
N VAL A 181 2.72 14.75 -21.89
CA VAL A 181 1.40 14.37 -22.37
C VAL A 181 1.46 14.35 -23.90
N PRO A 182 1.22 13.20 -24.57
CA PRO A 182 1.07 13.21 -26.02
C PRO A 182 -0.12 14.11 -26.35
N SER A 183 -0.02 14.87 -27.45
CA SER A 183 -1.08 15.81 -27.84
C SER A 183 -2.48 15.21 -27.66
N PRO A 184 -3.42 15.92 -27.00
CA PRO A 184 -4.76 15.41 -26.75
C PRO A 184 -5.53 15.08 -28.05
N ILE A 185 -5.06 15.64 -29.17
CA ILE A 185 -5.52 15.34 -30.52
C ILE A 185 -4.74 14.12 -31.04
N ARG A 186 -5.39 12.95 -31.04
CA ARG A 186 -4.86 11.75 -31.68
C ARG A 186 -4.83 11.97 -33.19
N MET A 187 -3.67 12.29 -33.75
CA MET A 187 -3.47 12.06 -35.18
C MET A 187 -3.42 10.55 -35.40
N SER A 188 -4.26 10.06 -36.31
CA SER A 188 -4.26 8.69 -36.78
C SER A 188 -2.90 8.36 -37.42
N SER A 189 -1.92 7.96 -36.62
CA SER A 189 -0.67 7.42 -37.12
C SER A 189 -0.42 6.03 -36.52
N ASN A 190 -0.27 5.10 -37.44
CA ASN A 190 -0.02 3.68 -37.26
C ASN A 190 1.10 3.37 -36.26
N GLY A 191 0.85 2.39 -35.39
CA GLY A 191 1.82 1.30 -35.19
C GLY A 191 2.93 1.46 -34.15
N THR A 192 2.90 2.42 -33.24
CA THR A 192 3.80 2.35 -32.07
C THR A 192 3.20 1.44 -31.01
N SER A 193 3.99 0.47 -30.52
CA SER A 193 3.55 -0.48 -29.51
C SER A 193 2.88 0.25 -28.34
N ARG A 194 1.70 -0.24 -27.93
CA ARG A 194 1.00 0.28 -26.76
C ARG A 194 1.77 -0.15 -25.51
N GLN A 195 2.87 0.53 -25.19
CA GLN A 195 3.42 0.43 -23.85
C GLN A 195 2.31 0.93 -22.91
N THR A 196 1.84 0.04 -22.04
CA THR A 196 0.87 0.42 -21.02
C THR A 196 1.52 1.49 -20.13
N TYR A 197 0.73 2.44 -19.63
CA TYR A 197 1.22 3.45 -18.67
C TYR A 197 2.00 2.79 -17.52
N ARG A 198 1.58 1.60 -17.12
CA ARG A 198 2.21 0.77 -16.07
C ARG A 198 3.55 0.16 -16.51
N GLY A 199 3.67 -0.36 -17.74
CA GLY A 199 4.96 -0.76 -18.30
C GLY A 199 5.94 0.40 -18.48
N TRP A 200 5.44 1.63 -18.66
CA TRP A 200 6.26 2.84 -18.64
C TRP A 200 6.85 3.11 -17.25
N LEU A 201 6.05 2.97 -16.17
CA LEU A 201 6.51 3.20 -14.79
C LEU A 201 7.75 2.41 -14.41
N ARG A 202 7.79 1.12 -14.75
CA ARG A 202 8.95 0.26 -14.45
C ARG A 202 10.24 0.82 -15.02
N HIS A 203 10.20 1.37 -16.23
CA HIS A 203 11.39 1.87 -16.94
C HIS A 203 11.72 3.32 -16.57
N SER A 204 10.73 4.10 -16.12
CA SER A 204 10.92 5.50 -15.73
C SER A 204 11.21 5.71 -14.25
N ALA A 205 11.09 4.67 -13.43
CA ALA A 205 11.29 4.76 -12.00
C ALA A 205 12.79 4.76 -11.65
N ASP A 206 13.27 5.87 -11.10
CA ASP A 206 14.62 5.98 -10.52
C ASP A 206 14.72 5.32 -9.14
N ASP A 207 13.58 5.11 -8.48
CA ASP A 207 13.46 4.43 -7.19
C ASP A 207 12.11 3.71 -7.06
N TRP A 208 11.99 2.80 -6.10
CA TRP A 208 10.83 1.94 -5.92
C TRP A 208 10.37 1.86 -4.46
N PRO A 209 9.06 2.03 -4.17
CA PRO A 209 8.57 1.97 -2.80
C PRO A 209 8.68 0.55 -2.24
N ALA A 210 9.04 0.42 -0.97
CA ALA A 210 9.31 -0.89 -0.37
C ALA A 210 9.06 -0.94 1.15
N VAL A 211 8.83 -2.14 1.66
CA VAL A 211 8.79 -2.45 3.09
C VAL A 211 9.92 -3.41 3.44
N LEU A 212 10.80 -2.98 4.34
CA LEU A 212 12.06 -3.64 4.68
C LEU A 212 12.08 -4.07 6.13
N CYS A 213 12.70 -5.23 6.41
CA CYS A 213 13.09 -5.57 7.76
C CYS A 213 14.29 -4.70 8.21
N ARG A 214 14.46 -4.53 9.53
CA ARG A 214 15.56 -3.77 10.15
C ARG A 214 16.92 -4.08 9.53
N ARG A 215 17.25 -5.37 9.34
CA ARG A 215 18.52 -5.80 8.73
C ARG A 215 18.70 -5.29 7.30
N CYS A 216 17.67 -5.33 6.46
CA CYS A 216 17.78 -4.84 5.08
C CYS A 216 17.84 -3.32 5.04
N TRP A 217 17.11 -2.65 5.91
CA TRP A 217 17.17 -1.19 6.06
C TRP A 217 18.57 -0.73 6.51
N ASP A 218 19.16 -1.38 7.51
CA ASP A 218 20.52 -1.09 7.97
C ASP A 218 21.55 -1.34 6.86
N ARG A 219 21.42 -2.44 6.10
CA ARG A 219 22.32 -2.72 4.98
C ARG A 219 22.21 -1.69 3.87
N MET A 220 20.99 -1.23 3.55
CA MET A 220 20.76 -0.19 2.56
C MET A 220 21.43 1.12 3.01
N ARG A 221 21.21 1.52 4.27
CA ARG A 221 21.80 2.72 4.86
C ARG A 221 23.32 2.66 4.96
N ASN A 222 23.88 1.57 5.50
CA ASN A 222 25.32 1.40 5.68
C ASN A 222 26.07 1.24 4.35
N GLY A 223 25.39 0.73 3.33
CA GLY A 223 25.89 0.68 1.95
C GLY A 223 25.79 2.02 1.21
N ASN A 224 25.27 3.08 1.84
CA ASN A 224 25.00 4.40 1.24
C ASN A 224 24.07 4.35 0.01
N TYR A 225 23.19 3.35 -0.07
CA TYR A 225 22.17 3.29 -1.12
C TYR A 225 21.02 4.22 -0.79
N ARG A 226 20.75 5.18 -1.68
CA ARG A 226 19.59 6.08 -1.58
C ARG A 226 18.36 5.54 -2.30
N SER A 227 18.58 4.74 -3.35
CA SER A 227 17.53 4.08 -4.14
C SER A 227 17.42 2.61 -3.73
N PHE A 228 16.19 2.15 -3.53
CA PHE A 228 15.90 0.75 -3.29
C PHE A 228 16.18 -0.10 -4.53
N ILE A 229 16.00 0.47 -5.72
CA ILE A 229 16.36 -0.19 -6.99
C ILE A 229 17.85 -0.50 -7.02
N ASP A 230 18.69 0.49 -6.73
CA ASP A 230 20.15 0.30 -6.70
C ASP A 230 20.56 -0.70 -5.62
N PHE A 231 19.95 -0.61 -4.43
CA PHE A 231 20.18 -1.56 -3.35
C PHE A 231 19.85 -2.99 -3.77
N GLN A 232 18.75 -3.20 -4.49
CA GLN A 232 18.34 -4.54 -4.97
C GLN A 232 19.27 -5.07 -6.06
N PHE A 233 19.63 -4.24 -7.04
CA PHE A 233 20.59 -4.65 -8.07
C PHE A 233 21.96 -5.00 -7.49
N ALA A 234 22.40 -4.30 -6.44
CA ALA A 234 23.63 -4.63 -5.74
C ALA A 234 23.62 -5.99 -5.01
N GLN A 235 22.44 -6.59 -4.78
CA GLN A 235 22.34 -7.96 -4.25
C GLN A 235 22.47 -9.02 -5.35
N ASN A 236 22.30 -8.63 -6.60
CA ASN A 236 22.33 -9.55 -7.73
C ASN A 236 23.77 -9.68 -8.26
N PRO A 237 24.13 -10.83 -8.85
CA PRO A 237 25.46 -11.00 -9.43
C PRO A 237 25.64 -10.09 -10.65
N GLY A 238 26.82 -9.50 -10.79
CA GLY A 238 27.20 -8.82 -12.02
C GLY A 238 27.15 -9.76 -13.23
N CYS A 239 26.81 -9.23 -14.40
CA CYS A 239 26.73 -10.03 -15.61
C CYS A 239 28.12 -10.56 -15.99
N SER A 240 28.26 -11.87 -16.11
CA SER A 240 29.50 -12.54 -16.52
C SER A 240 29.95 -12.21 -17.94
N ARG A 241 29.04 -11.71 -18.80
CA ARG A 241 29.32 -11.41 -20.21
C ARG A 241 29.73 -9.96 -20.47
N CYS A 242 29.06 -8.99 -19.83
CA CYS A 242 29.30 -7.57 -20.08
C CYS A 242 29.70 -6.76 -18.84
N GLY A 243 29.78 -7.38 -17.66
CA GLY A 243 30.15 -6.72 -16.40
C GLY A 243 29.06 -5.80 -15.80
N SER A 244 27.92 -5.64 -16.48
CA SER A 244 26.81 -4.81 -16.00
C SER A 244 26.29 -5.26 -14.63
N GLN A 245 25.87 -4.29 -13.82
CA GLN A 245 25.20 -4.51 -12.53
C GLN A 245 23.66 -4.47 -12.63
N ARG A 246 23.11 -4.34 -13.85
CA ARG A 246 21.67 -4.41 -14.13
C ARG A 246 21.22 -5.85 -14.40
N THR A 247 21.53 -6.74 -13.45
CA THR A 247 21.14 -8.15 -13.50
C THR A 247 19.81 -8.34 -12.77
N GLN A 248 18.83 -8.96 -13.42
CA GLN A 248 17.50 -9.23 -12.92
C GLN A 248 17.34 -10.71 -12.54
N VAL A 249 16.48 -11.01 -11.58
CA VAL A 249 16.08 -12.38 -11.23
C VAL A 249 14.94 -12.82 -12.15
N ILE A 250 15.12 -13.93 -12.86
CA ILE A 250 14.07 -14.53 -13.67
C ILE A 250 13.05 -15.20 -12.75
N ARG A 251 11.77 -14.89 -12.97
CA ARG A 251 10.64 -15.56 -12.30
C ARG A 251 9.77 -16.22 -13.35
N TYR A 252 9.41 -17.46 -13.07
CA TYR A 252 8.54 -18.30 -13.91
C TYR A 252 7.20 -18.53 -13.21
N GLY A 253 6.18 -18.84 -13.99
CA GLY A 253 4.86 -19.23 -13.51
C GLY A 253 3.71 -18.43 -14.14
N MET A 254 2.50 -18.69 -13.67
CA MET A 254 1.31 -17.95 -14.11
C MET A 254 1.43 -16.51 -13.61
N VAL A 255 1.50 -15.56 -14.55
CA VAL A 255 1.91 -14.18 -14.25
C VAL A 255 0.78 -13.45 -13.52
N MET A 256 1.15 -12.77 -12.42
CA MET A 256 0.46 -11.54 -11.99
C MET A 256 0.58 -10.50 -13.12
N SER A 257 -0.23 -9.44 -13.14
CA SER A 257 -0.17 -8.45 -14.23
C SER A 257 1.28 -7.98 -14.45
N PRO A 258 1.80 -7.91 -15.70
CA PRO A 258 3.14 -7.38 -16.00
C PRO A 258 3.40 -5.99 -15.42
N ASP A 259 2.31 -5.29 -15.11
CA ASP A 259 2.24 -3.99 -14.52
C ASP A 259 2.63 -3.93 -13.02
N ASP A 260 2.58 -5.06 -12.31
CA ASP A 260 2.87 -5.16 -10.87
C ASP A 260 4.33 -5.58 -10.60
N TRP A 261 5.16 -5.57 -11.64
CA TRP A 261 6.47 -6.20 -11.64
C TRP A 261 7.60 -5.22 -11.29
N ALA A 262 8.45 -5.60 -10.33
CA ALA A 262 9.56 -4.77 -9.89
C ALA A 262 10.72 -4.71 -10.92
N PRO A 263 11.50 -3.61 -10.96
CA PRO A 263 12.58 -3.43 -11.95
C PRO A 263 13.70 -4.48 -11.94
N TRP A 264 13.97 -5.11 -10.79
CA TRP A 264 15.02 -6.12 -10.62
C TRP A 264 14.56 -7.55 -10.93
N LEU A 265 13.38 -7.73 -11.50
CA LEU A 265 12.82 -9.02 -11.86
C LEU A 265 12.64 -9.12 -13.38
N ASP A 266 12.79 -10.32 -13.96
CA ASP A 266 12.56 -10.60 -15.38
C ASP A 266 11.50 -11.70 -15.56
N MET A 267 10.68 -11.58 -16.60
CA MET A 267 9.56 -12.50 -16.88
C MET A 267 10.04 -13.68 -17.73
N GLY A 268 10.29 -14.83 -17.08
CA GLY A 268 10.75 -16.05 -17.76
C GLY A 268 9.67 -16.82 -18.53
N GLY A 269 8.40 -16.43 -18.35
CA GLY A 269 7.23 -17.10 -18.92
C GLY A 269 6.61 -18.15 -17.98
N CYS A 270 5.60 -18.88 -18.48
CA CYS A 270 4.86 -19.85 -17.66
C CYS A 270 5.63 -21.14 -17.35
N CYS A 271 6.51 -21.57 -18.24
CA CYS A 271 7.29 -22.79 -18.08
C CYS A 271 8.62 -22.49 -17.38
N VAL A 272 8.86 -23.15 -16.25
CA VAL A 272 10.13 -23.07 -15.52
C VAL A 272 11.28 -23.55 -16.42
N LYS A 273 12.35 -22.76 -16.50
CA LYS A 273 13.62 -23.15 -17.12
C LYS A 273 14.74 -23.05 -16.10
N ASP A 274 15.91 -23.57 -16.46
CA ASP A 274 17.08 -23.59 -15.58
C ASP A 274 17.78 -22.22 -15.47
N LYS A 275 17.27 -21.16 -16.12
CA LYS A 275 17.87 -19.84 -16.07
C LYS A 275 17.34 -19.06 -14.87
N LYS A 276 18.24 -18.50 -14.07
CA LYS A 276 17.91 -17.73 -12.87
C LYS A 276 18.13 -16.23 -13.04
N TRP A 277 19.08 -15.85 -13.88
CA TRP A 277 19.51 -14.46 -14.05
C TRP A 277 19.34 -14.01 -15.48
N HIS A 278 18.93 -12.76 -15.65
CA HIS A 278 18.82 -12.06 -16.92
C HIS A 278 19.61 -10.75 -16.83
N CYS A 279 20.46 -10.45 -17.81
CA CYS A 279 21.13 -9.15 -17.90
C CYS A 279 20.36 -8.22 -18.83
N GLU A 280 19.75 -7.17 -18.29
CA GLU A 280 18.93 -6.23 -19.07
C GLU A 280 19.72 -5.59 -20.24
N PRO A 281 20.97 -5.11 -20.07
CA PRO A 281 21.71 -4.48 -21.18
C PRO A 281 22.12 -5.40 -22.34
N CYS A 282 22.46 -6.66 -22.09
CA CYS A 282 22.99 -7.55 -23.13
C CYS A 282 22.12 -8.79 -23.42
N GLY A 283 21.00 -8.94 -22.71
CA GLY A 283 20.07 -10.05 -22.84
C GLY A 283 20.64 -11.42 -22.46
N HIS A 284 21.78 -11.48 -21.76
CA HIS A 284 22.39 -12.76 -21.38
C HIS A 284 21.60 -13.42 -20.24
N GLU A 285 21.32 -14.72 -20.38
CA GLU A 285 20.63 -15.52 -19.36
C GLU A 285 21.49 -16.69 -18.85
N TRP A 286 21.61 -16.83 -17.53
CA TRP A 286 22.43 -17.85 -16.87
C TRP A 286 21.87 -18.30 -15.51
N TYR A 287 22.58 -19.20 -14.82
CA TYR A 287 22.20 -19.79 -13.52
C TYR A 287 22.84 -19.06 -12.33
#